data_AF-A0A482IWA0-F1
#
_entry.id   AF-A0A482IWA0-F1
#
_cell.length_a   1.000
_cell.length_b   1.000
_cell.length_c   1.000
_cell.angle_alpha   90.00
_cell.angle_beta   90.00
_cell.angle_gamma   90.00
#
_symmetry.space_group_name_H-M   'P 1'
#
loop_
_entity.id
_entity.type
_entity.pdbx_description
1 polymer ?
#
loop_
_entity_poly.entity_id
_entity_poly.type
_entity_poly.pdbx_seq_one_letter_code
_entity_poly.pdbx_strand_id
1 'polypeptide(L)'
;MNASNATKTYGTSDPTLAYTTAGLVNGTVQSRDANGNLVNVTLADTAANTLTGSLGRQSGEGVGNYALTNGSLASTSNYALTINTTDAYESITPAVLTATASNATKIHGTADPVLDYTISGLANGTVQSRDENGNLVNVTLNDSAENMLTGSLGRQSGEGVGSYAIAAGNLALSLPKANYQLMVDTAGAMLTITPEKSRQSANSTVPPEQAPALACFADHARDTNGAANEKPVAGTLQGGFACMKQWDHPMDMKVVSTGIRQLQQ
;
A
#
# COMPACT_ATOMS: atom_id res chain seq x y z
N MET A 1 -14.69 -11.08 42.83
CA MET A 1 -13.62 -10.61 41.92
C MET A 1 -14.25 -9.83 40.78
N ASN A 2 -13.53 -8.89 40.17
CA ASN A 2 -14.05 -8.14 39.01
C ASN A 2 -13.08 -8.25 37.83
N ALA A 3 -13.59 -8.65 36.67
CA ALA A 3 -12.81 -8.63 35.43
C ALA A 3 -12.49 -7.18 35.04
N SER A 4 -11.36 -7.00 34.37
CA SER A 4 -10.90 -5.68 33.90
C SER A 4 -10.96 -5.61 32.39
N ASN A 5 -11.32 -4.44 31.87
CA ASN A 5 -11.33 -4.20 30.43
C ASN A 5 -9.93 -4.37 29.85
N ALA A 6 -9.90 -4.90 28.64
CA ALA A 6 -8.70 -5.08 27.85
C ALA A 6 -8.84 -4.36 26.50
N THR A 7 -7.73 -4.10 25.84
CA THR A 7 -7.72 -3.51 24.51
C THR A 7 -6.56 -4.07 23.72
N LYS A 8 -6.79 -4.29 22.43
CA LYS A 8 -5.75 -4.60 21.46
C LYS A 8 -6.04 -3.95 20.13
N THR A 9 -5.05 -3.96 19.24
CA THR A 9 -5.23 -3.57 17.85
C THR A 9 -5.53 -4.80 17.01
N TYR A 10 -6.39 -4.65 16.01
CA TYR A 10 -6.64 -5.68 15.01
C TYR A 10 -5.32 -6.22 14.42
N GLY A 11 -5.21 -7.54 14.28
CA GLY A 11 -3.98 -8.17 13.81
C GLY A 11 -2.94 -8.47 14.89
N THR A 12 -3.24 -8.24 16.17
CA THR A 12 -2.41 -8.66 17.30
C THR A 12 -3.09 -9.75 18.12
N SER A 13 -2.30 -10.60 18.77
CA SER A 13 -2.82 -11.58 19.73
C SER A 13 -3.49 -10.89 20.92
N ASP A 14 -4.47 -11.56 21.51
CA ASP A 14 -5.14 -11.14 22.73
C ASP A 14 -4.12 -10.86 23.84
N PRO A 15 -4.32 -9.78 24.62
CA PRO A 15 -3.57 -9.57 25.83
C PRO A 15 -3.98 -10.60 26.89
N THR A 16 -3.20 -10.66 27.97
CA THR A 16 -3.67 -11.38 29.17
C THR A 16 -4.86 -10.62 29.78
N LEU A 17 -6.01 -11.27 29.82
CA LEU A 17 -7.21 -10.73 30.45
C LEU A 17 -7.02 -10.65 31.97
N ALA A 18 -7.16 -9.45 32.52
CA ALA A 18 -6.89 -9.15 33.92
C ALA A 18 -8.17 -9.15 34.78
N TYR A 19 -7.97 -9.28 36.09
CA TYR A 19 -9.04 -9.19 37.08
C TYR A 19 -8.49 -8.73 38.44
N THR A 20 -9.38 -8.25 39.29
CA THR A 20 -9.08 -7.88 40.68
C THR A 20 -9.56 -8.98 41.63
N THR A 21 -8.72 -9.34 42.58
CA THR A 21 -9.05 -10.30 43.64
C THR A 21 -9.46 -9.58 44.92
N ALA A 22 -10.38 -10.19 45.66
CA ALA A 22 -10.82 -9.72 46.97
C ALA A 22 -11.17 -10.93 47.84
N GLY A 23 -10.99 -10.82 49.16
CA GLY A 23 -11.32 -11.88 50.11
C GLY A 23 -10.26 -12.98 50.26
N LEU A 24 -9.05 -12.80 49.71
CA LEU A 24 -7.91 -13.68 50.00
C LEU A 24 -7.42 -13.47 51.43
N VAL A 25 -7.09 -14.55 52.12
CA VAL A 25 -6.66 -14.53 53.52
C VAL A 25 -5.14 -14.50 53.62
N ASN A 26 -4.62 -13.48 54.31
CA ASN A 26 -3.20 -13.38 54.65
C ASN A 26 -3.07 -13.00 56.13
N GLY A 27 -2.22 -13.69 56.87
CA GLY A 27 -2.03 -13.45 58.30
C GLY A 27 -1.62 -14.70 59.09
N THR A 28 -1.60 -14.58 60.41
CA THR A 28 -1.24 -15.68 61.30
C THR A 28 -2.46 -16.15 62.08
N VAL A 29 -2.73 -17.45 62.05
CA VAL A 29 -3.80 -18.10 62.82
C VAL A 29 -3.20 -19.06 63.84
N GLN A 30 -3.88 -19.25 64.96
CA GLN A 30 -3.54 -20.28 65.95
C GLN A 30 -4.29 -21.58 65.62
N SER A 31 -3.57 -22.68 65.43
CA SER A 31 -4.13 -24.02 65.20
C SER A 31 -3.68 -24.98 66.29
N ARG A 32 -4.40 -26.08 66.55
CA ARG A 32 -3.93 -27.13 67.47
C ARG A 32 -3.11 -28.16 66.71
N ASP A 33 -1.93 -28.50 67.24
CA ASP A 33 -1.14 -29.62 66.74
C ASP A 33 -1.70 -30.98 67.21
N ALA A 34 -1.07 -32.08 66.79
CA ALA A 34 -1.47 -33.45 67.15
C ALA A 34 -1.42 -33.73 68.66
N ASN A 35 -0.68 -32.91 69.43
CA ASN A 35 -0.53 -33.02 70.87
C ASN A 35 -1.49 -32.06 71.63
N GLY A 36 -2.30 -31.28 70.90
CA GLY A 36 -3.28 -30.35 71.45
C GLY A 36 -2.75 -28.95 71.77
N ASN A 37 -1.47 -28.66 71.49
CA ASN A 37 -0.87 -27.34 71.74
C ASN A 37 -1.26 -26.36 70.64
N LEU A 38 -1.42 -25.08 71.00
CA LEU A 38 -1.64 -24.01 70.02
C LEU A 38 -0.33 -23.65 69.32
N VAL A 39 -0.35 -23.66 68.00
CA VAL A 39 0.75 -23.31 67.11
C VAL A 39 0.33 -22.23 66.12
N ASN A 40 1.25 -21.31 65.82
CA ASN A 40 1.04 -20.28 64.81
C ASN A 40 1.22 -20.85 63.41
N VAL A 41 0.23 -20.66 62.55
CA VAL A 41 0.25 -21.00 61.13
C VAL A 41 0.11 -19.71 60.34
N THR A 42 1.06 -19.45 59.44
CA THR A 42 1.01 -18.31 58.54
C THR A 42 0.26 -18.70 57.26
N LEU A 43 -0.76 -17.93 56.93
CA LEU A 43 -1.50 -17.98 55.67
C LEU A 43 -0.98 -16.83 54.80
N ALA A 44 -0.64 -17.11 53.53
CA ALA A 44 -0.07 -16.13 52.62
C ALA A 44 -0.68 -16.31 51.22
N ASP A 45 -2.01 -16.17 51.16
CA ASP A 45 -2.74 -16.46 49.94
C ASP A 45 -2.66 -15.27 48.97
N THR A 46 -2.40 -15.60 47.71
CA THR A 46 -2.29 -14.68 46.59
C THR A 46 -3.10 -15.20 45.42
N ALA A 47 -3.43 -14.36 44.45
CA ALA A 47 -4.13 -14.82 43.24
C ALA A 47 -3.36 -15.96 42.54
N ALA A 48 -2.03 -15.90 42.53
CA ALA A 48 -1.18 -16.88 41.86
C ALA A 48 -1.18 -18.27 42.50
N ASN A 49 -1.42 -18.38 43.82
CA ASN A 49 -1.45 -19.67 44.53
C ASN A 49 -2.87 -20.17 44.84
N THR A 50 -3.90 -19.33 44.68
CA THR A 50 -5.30 -19.68 44.95
C THR A 50 -6.16 -19.82 43.71
N LEU A 51 -5.73 -19.29 42.56
CA LEU A 51 -6.48 -19.31 41.31
C LEU A 51 -5.69 -20.03 40.21
N THR A 52 -6.44 -20.67 39.32
CA THR A 52 -5.93 -21.36 38.14
C THR A 52 -6.81 -21.05 36.92
N GLY A 53 -6.35 -21.41 35.73
CA GLY A 53 -7.07 -21.15 34.50
C GLY A 53 -6.99 -19.69 34.05
N SER A 54 -7.94 -19.28 33.22
CA SER A 54 -7.96 -17.93 32.64
C SER A 54 -9.38 -17.48 32.32
N LEU A 55 -9.59 -16.18 32.30
CA LEU A 55 -10.79 -15.59 31.70
C LEU A 55 -10.87 -15.95 30.21
N GLY A 56 -12.10 -16.00 29.69
CA GLY A 56 -12.38 -16.10 28.27
C GLY A 56 -13.02 -14.83 27.75
N ARG A 57 -13.36 -14.84 26.45
CA ARG A 57 -14.15 -13.78 25.82
C ARG A 57 -15.02 -14.33 24.70
N GLN A 58 -16.03 -13.55 24.31
CA GLN A 58 -16.81 -13.81 23.11
C GLN A 58 -15.89 -13.97 21.89
N SER A 59 -16.16 -14.98 21.06
CA SER A 59 -15.37 -15.26 19.86
C SER A 59 -15.44 -14.14 18.82
N GLY A 60 -14.34 -13.94 18.10
CA GLY A 60 -14.24 -13.05 16.94
C GLY A 60 -12.99 -12.16 16.99
N GLU A 61 -12.58 -11.68 15.83
CA GLU A 61 -11.31 -10.95 15.68
C GLU A 61 -11.49 -9.60 14.95
N GLY A 62 -12.69 -9.28 14.46
CA GLY A 62 -12.96 -7.98 13.84
C GLY A 62 -12.99 -6.85 14.87
N VAL A 63 -12.89 -5.60 14.41
CA VAL A 63 -13.02 -4.42 15.29
C VAL A 63 -14.36 -4.40 16.00
N GLY A 64 -14.33 -4.18 17.31
CA GLY A 64 -15.52 -4.20 18.17
C GLY A 64 -15.21 -4.54 19.62
N ASN A 65 -16.26 -4.64 20.43
CA ASN A 65 -16.18 -5.03 21.83
C ASN A 65 -16.62 -6.49 22.00
N TYR A 66 -15.81 -7.26 22.72
CA TYR A 66 -16.05 -8.67 22.99
C TYR A 66 -16.19 -8.87 24.49
N ALA A 67 -17.39 -9.25 24.94
CA ALA A 67 -17.68 -9.44 26.36
C ALA A 67 -16.77 -10.52 26.97
N LEU A 68 -16.27 -10.28 28.18
CA LEU A 68 -15.46 -11.26 28.91
C LEU A 68 -16.36 -12.32 29.55
N THR A 69 -15.84 -13.53 29.62
CA THR A 69 -16.48 -14.69 30.27
C THR A 69 -15.59 -15.18 31.41
N ASN A 70 -16.14 -15.99 32.32
CA ASN A 70 -15.33 -16.65 33.34
C ASN A 70 -14.20 -17.50 32.73
N GLY A 71 -14.40 -18.02 31.51
CA GLY A 71 -13.49 -18.98 30.91
C GLY A 71 -13.27 -20.19 31.81
N SER A 72 -12.00 -20.56 31.95
CA SER A 72 -11.52 -21.66 32.79
C SER A 72 -11.05 -21.19 34.17
N LEU A 73 -11.28 -19.92 34.53
CA LEU A 73 -10.86 -19.40 35.83
C LEU A 73 -11.54 -20.22 36.94
N ALA A 74 -10.72 -20.72 37.86
CA ALA A 74 -11.14 -21.57 38.97
C ALA A 74 -10.33 -21.25 40.24
N SER A 75 -10.93 -21.44 41.41
CA SER A 75 -10.27 -21.32 42.71
C SER A 75 -9.91 -22.69 43.32
N THR A 76 -8.97 -22.71 44.25
CA THR A 76 -8.70 -23.88 45.10
C THR A 76 -9.87 -24.16 46.05
N SER A 77 -9.90 -25.36 46.64
CA SER A 77 -10.99 -25.82 47.52
C SER A 77 -11.24 -24.96 48.76
N ASN A 78 -10.28 -24.11 49.13
CA ASN A 78 -10.39 -23.21 50.28
C ASN A 78 -11.26 -21.98 49.99
N TYR A 79 -11.57 -21.72 48.71
CA TYR A 79 -12.28 -20.52 48.25
C TYR A 79 -13.43 -20.88 47.31
N ALA A 80 -14.55 -20.17 47.46
CA ALA A 80 -15.61 -20.15 46.46
C ALA A 80 -15.35 -19.02 45.43
N LEU A 81 -15.32 -19.37 44.15
CA LEU A 81 -15.11 -18.42 43.07
C LEU A 81 -16.39 -17.69 42.70
N THR A 82 -16.37 -16.35 42.84
CA THR A 82 -17.35 -15.46 42.20
C THR A 82 -16.60 -14.36 41.45
N ILE A 83 -16.77 -14.31 40.13
CA ILE A 83 -16.25 -13.23 39.29
C ILE A 83 -17.41 -12.48 38.61
N ASN A 84 -17.34 -11.16 38.68
CA ASN A 84 -18.22 -10.27 37.92
C ASN A 84 -17.55 -9.95 36.58
N THR A 85 -18.21 -10.32 35.48
CA THR A 85 -17.82 -9.98 34.10
C THR A 85 -18.80 -9.00 33.45
N THR A 86 -19.77 -8.48 34.21
CA THR A 86 -20.73 -7.48 33.71
C THR A 86 -19.98 -6.22 33.28
N ASP A 87 -20.30 -5.74 32.08
CA ASP A 87 -19.66 -4.58 31.44
C ASP A 87 -18.13 -4.68 31.25
N ALA A 88 -17.57 -5.88 31.41
CA ALA A 88 -16.17 -6.15 31.12
C ALA A 88 -16.01 -6.68 29.69
N TYR A 89 -15.11 -6.08 28.91
CA TYR A 89 -14.87 -6.47 27.53
C TYR A 89 -13.42 -6.30 27.11
N GLU A 90 -13.03 -7.05 26.08
CA GLU A 90 -11.86 -6.74 25.26
C GLU A 90 -12.30 -5.92 24.04
N SER A 91 -11.71 -4.73 23.87
CA SER A 91 -11.92 -3.88 22.69
C SER A 91 -10.85 -4.15 21.65
N ILE A 92 -11.25 -4.51 20.43
CA ILE A 92 -10.36 -4.58 19.27
C ILE A 92 -10.48 -3.26 18.50
N THR A 93 -9.40 -2.47 18.49
CA THR A 93 -9.33 -1.20 17.74
C THR A 93 -8.78 -1.41 16.33
N PRO A 94 -9.11 -0.53 15.37
CA PRO A 94 -8.61 -0.65 14.01
C PRO A 94 -7.09 -0.61 13.92
N ALA A 95 -6.51 -1.41 13.01
CA ALA A 95 -5.12 -1.32 12.62
C ALA A 95 -4.90 -0.14 11.65
N VAL A 96 -3.70 0.43 11.63
CA VAL A 96 -3.37 1.47 10.66
C VAL A 96 -2.99 0.81 9.33
N LEU A 97 -3.71 1.17 8.27
CA LEU A 97 -3.34 0.87 6.88
C LEU A 97 -2.73 2.11 6.25
N THR A 98 -1.50 2.03 5.79
CA THR A 98 -0.79 3.17 5.21
C THR A 98 -0.75 3.04 3.70
N ALA A 99 -1.26 4.06 3.00
CA ALA A 99 -1.06 4.25 1.57
C ALA A 99 0.01 5.33 1.34
N THR A 100 1.17 4.93 0.83
CA THR A 100 2.31 5.83 0.58
C THR A 100 2.37 6.18 -0.91
N ALA A 101 2.20 7.45 -1.23
CA ALA A 101 2.19 7.94 -2.60
C ALA A 101 3.56 7.82 -3.28
N SER A 102 3.55 7.43 -4.56
CA SER A 102 4.73 7.36 -5.41
C SER A 102 4.94 8.66 -6.20
N ASN A 103 6.20 9.00 -6.47
CA ASN A 103 6.52 10.08 -7.41
C ASN A 103 6.02 9.74 -8.82
N ALA A 104 5.61 10.77 -9.56
CA ALA A 104 5.14 10.63 -10.93
C ALA A 104 5.78 11.68 -11.83
N THR A 105 5.75 11.45 -13.14
CA THR A 105 6.19 12.44 -14.13
C THR A 105 5.22 12.51 -15.29
N LYS A 106 5.13 13.69 -15.92
CA LYS A 106 4.41 13.90 -17.18
C LYS A 106 5.15 14.90 -18.06
N ILE A 107 4.74 14.99 -19.31
CA ILE A 107 5.20 16.02 -20.24
C ILE A 107 4.17 17.15 -20.23
N HIS A 108 4.64 18.40 -20.34
CA HIS A 108 3.78 19.56 -20.44
C HIS A 108 2.77 19.39 -21.58
N GLY A 109 1.50 19.67 -21.29
CA GLY A 109 0.40 19.55 -22.26
C GLY A 109 -0.19 18.14 -22.42
N THR A 110 0.36 17.12 -21.75
CA THR A 110 -0.29 15.79 -21.72
C THR A 110 -1.32 15.70 -20.61
N ALA A 111 -2.21 14.70 -20.66
CA ALA A 111 -3.04 14.36 -19.52
C ALA A 111 -2.17 13.90 -18.33
N ASP A 112 -2.76 13.92 -17.15
CA ASP A 112 -2.10 13.43 -15.95
C ASP A 112 -2.01 11.91 -15.94
N PRO A 113 -0.91 11.35 -15.44
CA PRO A 113 -0.85 9.93 -15.18
C PRO A 113 -1.78 9.56 -14.03
N VAL A 114 -2.18 8.29 -13.98
CA VAL A 114 -2.73 7.73 -12.74
C VAL A 114 -1.64 7.80 -11.68
N LEU A 115 -1.92 8.49 -10.57
CA LEU A 115 -0.99 8.61 -9.45
C LEU A 115 -1.01 7.31 -8.64
N ASP A 116 0.15 6.72 -8.49
CA ASP A 116 0.32 5.39 -7.87
C ASP A 116 0.71 5.49 -6.39
N TYR A 117 0.54 4.39 -5.65
CA TYR A 117 0.88 4.28 -4.24
C TYR A 117 1.18 2.83 -3.84
N THR A 118 1.86 2.67 -2.72
CA THR A 118 2.10 1.36 -2.08
C THR A 118 1.32 1.23 -0.79
N ILE A 119 0.93 0.01 -0.42
CA ILE A 119 0.16 -0.28 0.80
C ILE A 119 1.02 -1.06 1.81
N SER A 120 0.93 -0.65 3.07
CA SER A 120 1.52 -1.38 4.20
C SER A 120 0.57 -1.39 5.41
N GLY A 121 0.83 -2.27 6.37
CA GLY A 121 0.01 -2.39 7.60
C GLY A 121 -1.12 -3.41 7.52
N LEU A 122 -1.19 -4.22 6.46
CA LEU A 122 -2.13 -5.36 6.39
C LEU A 122 -1.80 -6.40 7.46
N ALA A 123 -2.83 -6.82 8.19
CA ALA A 123 -2.76 -7.93 9.13
C ALA A 123 -2.78 -9.26 8.38
N ASN A 124 -1.63 -9.92 8.35
CA ASN A 124 -1.44 -11.23 7.76
C ASN A 124 -0.68 -12.13 8.72
N GLY A 125 -1.11 -13.39 8.85
CA GLY A 125 -0.44 -14.38 9.71
C GLY A 125 -1.39 -15.05 10.69
N THR A 126 -0.86 -15.48 11.83
CA THR A 126 -1.65 -16.13 12.89
C THR A 126 -1.56 -15.32 14.16
N VAL A 127 -2.71 -14.99 14.73
CA VAL A 127 -2.84 -14.36 16.05
C VAL A 127 -3.45 -15.36 17.03
N GLN A 128 -3.18 -15.20 18.33
CA GLN A 128 -3.81 -16.01 19.37
C GLN A 128 -4.99 -15.24 19.97
N SER A 129 -6.17 -15.85 19.95
CA SER A 129 -7.39 -15.33 20.56
C SER A 129 -7.85 -16.25 21.68
N ARG A 130 -8.43 -15.71 22.75
CA ARG A 130 -9.13 -16.50 23.76
C ARG A 130 -10.52 -16.87 23.28
N ASP A 131 -10.92 -18.12 23.48
CA ASP A 131 -12.30 -18.54 23.35
C ASP A 131 -13.11 -18.23 24.63
N GLU A 132 -14.41 -18.54 24.59
CA GLU A 132 -15.32 -18.34 25.72
C GLU A 132 -14.96 -19.22 26.93
N ASN A 133 -14.14 -20.26 26.74
CA ASN A 133 -13.65 -21.18 27.76
C ASN A 133 -12.26 -20.76 28.30
N GLY A 134 -11.68 -19.66 27.80
CA GLY A 134 -10.38 -19.16 28.21
C GLY A 134 -9.17 -19.88 27.58
N ASN A 135 -9.39 -20.75 26.58
CA ASN A 135 -8.31 -21.38 25.83
C ASN A 135 -7.75 -20.43 24.77
N LEU A 136 -6.45 -20.52 24.49
CA LEU A 136 -5.85 -19.83 23.34
C LEU A 136 -6.11 -20.62 22.06
N VAL A 137 -6.69 -19.95 21.07
CA VAL A 137 -7.01 -20.45 19.74
C VAL A 137 -6.23 -19.63 18.71
N ASN A 138 -5.65 -20.31 17.73
CA ASN A 138 -4.98 -19.66 16.62
C ASN A 138 -6.01 -19.20 15.58
N VAL A 139 -5.99 -17.91 15.26
CA VAL A 139 -6.81 -17.30 14.20
C VAL A 139 -5.90 -16.88 13.06
N THR A 140 -6.17 -17.37 11.85
CA THR A 140 -5.43 -16.97 10.66
C THR A 140 -6.06 -15.73 10.03
N LEU A 141 -5.24 -14.71 9.78
CA LEU A 141 -5.59 -13.48 9.09
C LEU A 141 -4.93 -13.49 7.70
N ASN A 142 -5.73 -13.23 6.68
CA ASN A 142 -5.32 -13.25 5.26
C ASN A 142 -5.89 -12.02 4.51
N ASP A 143 -5.61 -10.84 5.04
CA ASP A 143 -6.04 -9.59 4.43
C ASP A 143 -5.20 -9.24 3.19
N SER A 144 -5.91 -8.89 2.11
CA SER A 144 -5.33 -8.46 0.84
C SER A 144 -5.67 -7.01 0.56
N ALA A 145 -4.74 -6.26 -0.03
CA ALA A 145 -4.96 -4.89 -0.48
C ALA A 145 -6.00 -4.78 -1.61
N GLU A 146 -6.28 -5.89 -2.31
CA GLU A 146 -7.23 -5.92 -3.42
C GLU A 146 -8.61 -5.44 -2.95
N ASN A 147 -9.13 -4.42 -3.63
CA ASN A 147 -10.44 -3.79 -3.34
C ASN A 147 -10.58 -3.20 -1.92
N MET A 148 -9.47 -2.97 -1.20
CA MET A 148 -9.52 -2.29 0.11
C MET A 148 -9.70 -0.80 0.01
N LEU A 149 -9.26 -0.19 -1.08
CA LEU A 149 -9.31 1.25 -1.29
C LEU A 149 -10.17 1.61 -2.51
N THR A 150 -10.73 2.80 -2.47
CA THR A 150 -11.50 3.43 -3.55
C THR A 150 -11.03 4.87 -3.73
N GLY A 151 -11.37 5.48 -4.86
CA GLY A 151 -10.91 6.83 -5.20
C GLY A 151 -9.49 6.84 -5.75
N SER A 152 -8.84 7.99 -5.65
CA SER A 152 -7.55 8.29 -6.25
C SER A 152 -6.81 9.37 -5.47
N LEU A 153 -5.48 9.34 -5.55
CA LEU A 153 -4.66 10.47 -5.11
C LEU A 153 -4.93 11.71 -5.96
N GLY A 154 -4.71 12.88 -5.37
CA GLY A 154 -4.78 14.17 -6.03
C GLY A 154 -3.41 14.83 -6.09
N ARG A 155 -3.34 16.04 -6.64
CA ARG A 155 -2.14 16.87 -6.57
C ARG A 155 -2.50 18.36 -6.52
N GLN A 156 -1.50 19.18 -6.21
CA GLN A 156 -1.58 20.63 -6.37
C GLN A 156 -1.91 21.00 -7.83
N SER A 157 -2.82 21.96 -8.02
CA SER A 157 -3.21 22.45 -9.34
C SER A 157 -2.08 23.20 -10.08
N GLY A 158 -2.02 23.05 -11.40
CA GLY A 158 -1.14 23.79 -12.30
C GLY A 158 -0.52 22.89 -13.37
N GLU A 159 -0.12 23.51 -14.49
CA GLU A 159 0.42 22.80 -15.66
C GLU A 159 1.77 23.34 -16.14
N GLY A 160 2.33 24.36 -15.48
CA GLY A 160 3.67 24.86 -15.79
C GLY A 160 4.75 23.80 -15.54
N VAL A 161 5.91 23.96 -16.17
CA VAL A 161 7.06 23.08 -15.90
C VAL A 161 7.51 23.28 -14.44
N GLY A 162 7.66 22.19 -13.70
CA GLY A 162 8.00 22.24 -12.29
C GLY A 162 7.55 21.00 -11.52
N SER A 163 7.58 21.11 -10.19
CA SER A 163 7.19 20.04 -9.27
C SER A 163 5.93 20.45 -8.50
N TYR A 164 4.96 19.54 -8.46
CA TYR A 164 3.66 19.73 -7.82
C TYR A 164 3.48 18.67 -6.74
N ALA A 165 3.17 19.07 -5.51
CA ALA A 165 2.96 18.14 -4.42
C ALA A 165 1.77 17.23 -4.69
N ILE A 166 1.95 15.92 -4.45
CA ILE A 166 0.86 14.95 -4.43
C ILE A 166 0.12 15.08 -3.10
N ALA A 167 -1.21 14.97 -3.16
CA ALA A 167 -2.12 15.08 -2.03
C ALA A 167 -3.01 13.84 -1.95
N ALA A 168 -3.63 13.61 -0.79
CA ALA A 168 -4.44 12.41 -0.56
C ALA A 168 -5.61 12.24 -1.55
N GLY A 169 -6.09 13.35 -2.15
CA GLY A 169 -7.21 13.32 -3.08
C GLY A 169 -8.49 12.84 -2.40
N ASN A 170 -9.17 11.87 -3.02
CA ASN A 170 -10.36 11.20 -2.48
C ASN A 170 -10.10 9.73 -2.16
N LEU A 171 -8.84 9.34 -1.97
CA LEU A 171 -8.47 7.97 -1.61
C LEU A 171 -9.05 7.61 -0.24
N ALA A 172 -9.84 6.53 -0.18
CA ALA A 172 -10.58 6.13 1.01
C ALA A 172 -10.69 4.60 1.12
N LEU A 173 -10.97 4.09 2.33
CA LEU A 173 -11.30 2.67 2.54
C LEU A 173 -12.63 2.33 1.85
N SER A 174 -12.64 1.19 1.18
CA SER A 174 -13.88 0.55 0.72
C SER A 174 -14.66 0.05 1.93
N LEU A 175 -15.85 0.60 2.18
CA LEU A 175 -16.72 0.11 3.26
C LEU A 175 -17.25 -1.29 2.91
N PRO A 176 -17.35 -2.23 3.87
CA PRO A 176 -17.30 -2.05 5.33
C PRO A 176 -15.98 -2.56 5.97
N LYS A 177 -14.81 -2.14 5.48
CA LYS A 177 -13.50 -2.54 6.07
C LYS A 177 -13.22 -1.82 7.41
N ALA A 178 -14.07 -2.06 8.42
CA ALA A 178 -14.00 -1.45 9.75
C ALA A 178 -12.74 -1.83 10.57
N ASN A 179 -11.99 -2.85 10.12
CA ASN A 179 -10.79 -3.33 10.79
C ASN A 179 -9.57 -2.41 10.63
N TYR A 180 -9.65 -1.44 9.72
CA TYR A 180 -8.53 -0.56 9.41
C TYR A 180 -8.92 0.91 9.51
N GLN A 181 -7.95 1.72 9.89
CA GLN A 181 -7.95 3.17 9.69
C GLN A 181 -6.93 3.51 8.62
N LEU A 182 -7.37 4.18 7.55
CA LEU A 182 -6.48 4.59 6.46
C LEU A 182 -5.71 5.84 6.84
N MET A 183 -4.40 5.76 6.67
CA MET A 183 -3.49 6.89 6.65
C MET A 183 -2.94 7.03 5.23
N VAL A 184 -3.11 8.20 4.63
CA VAL A 184 -2.52 8.49 3.31
C VAL A 184 -1.28 9.36 3.52
N ASP A 185 -0.12 8.77 3.28
CA ASP A 185 1.17 9.44 3.36
C ASP A 185 1.58 9.98 1.99
N THR A 186 1.55 11.29 1.85
CA THR A 186 1.99 12.00 0.64
C THR A 186 3.25 12.83 0.89
N ALA A 187 3.93 12.64 2.02
CA ALA A 187 5.10 13.43 2.37
C ALA A 187 6.22 13.22 1.35
N GLY A 188 6.60 14.32 0.67
CA GLY A 188 7.69 14.31 -0.31
C GLY A 188 7.33 13.71 -1.67
N ALA A 189 6.11 13.20 -1.87
CA ALA A 189 5.65 12.71 -3.16
C ALA A 189 5.30 13.87 -4.09
N MET A 190 5.89 13.89 -5.29
CA MET A 190 5.75 14.96 -6.27
C MET A 190 5.37 14.43 -7.65
N LEU A 191 4.52 15.18 -8.37
CA LEU A 191 4.41 15.09 -9.82
C LEU A 191 5.37 16.12 -10.44
N THR A 192 6.30 15.66 -11.27
CA THR A 192 7.17 16.53 -12.05
C THR A 192 6.65 16.68 -13.48
N ILE A 193 6.36 17.93 -13.89
CA ILE A 193 6.01 18.27 -15.26
C ILE A 193 7.28 18.71 -16.00
N THR A 194 7.64 17.97 -17.04
CA THR A 194 8.81 18.24 -17.88
C THR A 194 8.43 19.00 -19.16
N PRO A 195 9.32 19.83 -19.75
CA PRO A 195 9.02 20.51 -21.00
C PRO A 195 8.70 19.54 -22.13
N GLU A 196 7.79 19.92 -23.03
CA GLU A 196 7.64 19.21 -24.29
C GLU A 196 8.91 19.41 -25.13
N LYS A 197 9.44 18.32 -25.71
CA LYS A 197 10.54 18.45 -26.69
C LYS A 197 10.00 19.24 -27.87
N SER A 198 10.64 20.37 -28.19
CA SER A 198 10.31 21.11 -29.40
C SER A 198 10.46 20.17 -30.60
N ARG A 199 9.39 20.03 -31.40
CA ARG A 199 9.57 19.61 -32.78
C ARG A 199 10.35 20.74 -33.43
N GLN A 200 11.62 20.52 -33.74
CA GLN A 200 12.26 21.31 -34.77
C GLN A 200 11.43 21.06 -36.03
N SER A 201 10.52 22.00 -36.35
CA SER A 201 10.20 22.24 -37.74
C SER A 201 11.57 22.43 -38.39
N ALA A 202 11.96 21.52 -39.29
CA ALA A 202 13.11 21.75 -40.12
C ALA A 202 12.79 23.02 -40.92
N ASN A 203 13.14 24.18 -40.36
CA ASN A 203 13.12 25.42 -41.08
C ASN A 203 14.26 25.27 -42.09
N SER A 204 13.91 24.81 -43.28
CA SER A 204 14.80 24.64 -44.41
C SER A 204 15.26 26.03 -44.88
N THR A 205 16.11 26.68 -44.10
CA THR A 205 17.04 27.69 -44.64
C THR A 205 18.30 26.96 -45.05
N VAL A 206 18.17 26.05 -46.02
CA VAL A 206 19.32 25.51 -46.74
C VAL A 206 19.74 26.61 -47.73
N PRO A 207 21.00 27.07 -47.73
CA PRO A 207 21.50 27.98 -48.76
C PRO A 207 21.21 27.39 -50.15
N PRO A 208 20.91 28.20 -51.18
CA PRO A 208 20.41 27.73 -52.49
C PRO A 208 21.35 26.78 -53.25
N GLU A 209 22.54 26.49 -52.72
CA GLU A 209 23.54 25.61 -53.31
C GLU A 209 23.51 24.16 -52.78
N GLN A 210 22.85 23.88 -51.64
CA GLN A 210 22.77 22.53 -51.05
C GLN A 210 21.36 21.91 -51.03
N ALA A 211 20.36 22.62 -51.57
CA ALA A 211 18.97 22.18 -51.61
C ALA A 211 18.70 20.81 -52.29
N PRO A 212 19.40 20.37 -53.36
CA PRO A 212 19.01 19.14 -54.05
C PRO A 212 19.39 17.85 -53.30
N ALA A 213 20.32 17.90 -52.34
CA ALA A 213 20.73 16.71 -51.58
C ALA A 213 19.79 16.41 -50.39
N LEU A 214 19.24 17.45 -49.74
CA LEU A 214 18.37 17.27 -48.57
C LEU A 214 16.94 16.82 -48.92
N ALA A 215 16.44 17.19 -50.10
CA ALA A 215 15.08 16.84 -50.52
C ALA A 215 14.85 15.33 -50.68
N CYS A 216 15.85 14.58 -51.14
CA CYS A 216 15.69 13.11 -51.28
C CYS A 216 15.75 12.38 -49.92
N PHE A 217 16.29 12.98 -48.85
CA PHE A 217 16.36 12.35 -47.51
C PHE A 217 15.04 12.43 -46.73
N ALA A 218 14.21 13.45 -46.99
CA ALA A 218 12.97 13.68 -46.21
C ALA A 218 11.87 12.64 -46.50
N ASP A 219 11.88 12.00 -47.66
CA ASP A 219 10.85 11.04 -48.08
C ASP A 219 11.10 9.60 -47.58
N HIS A 220 12.30 9.30 -47.04
CA HIS A 220 12.64 7.97 -46.49
C HIS A 220 12.46 7.84 -44.97
N ALA A 221 12.03 8.89 -44.25
CA ALA A 221 11.75 8.79 -42.82
C ALA A 221 10.40 8.10 -42.49
N ARG A 222 9.73 7.49 -43.48
CA ARG A 222 8.52 6.69 -43.29
C ARG A 222 8.57 5.41 -44.11
N ASP A 223 9.48 4.51 -43.77
CA ASP A 223 9.17 3.09 -43.87
C ASP A 223 9.25 2.47 -42.46
N THR A 224 8.37 1.52 -42.19
CA THR A 224 8.28 0.80 -40.92
C THR A 224 9.05 -0.52 -40.94
N ASN A 225 9.95 -0.73 -41.90
CA ASN A 225 10.61 -2.03 -42.09
C ASN A 225 12.13 -1.85 -42.22
N GLY A 226 12.81 -1.85 -41.08
CA GLY A 226 14.25 -1.70 -40.98
C GLY A 226 15.05 -2.66 -41.87
N ALA A 227 15.54 -2.13 -43.00
CA ALA A 227 16.63 -2.72 -43.78
C ALA A 227 17.61 -1.60 -44.17
N ALA A 228 18.75 -1.54 -43.47
CA ALA A 228 19.86 -0.68 -43.85
C ALA A 228 20.58 -1.31 -45.04
N ASN A 229 20.50 -0.72 -46.23
CA ASN A 229 21.54 -0.67 -47.28
C ASN A 229 20.98 -0.04 -48.58
N GLU A 230 20.76 1.27 -48.61
CA GLU A 230 20.53 2.01 -49.87
C GLU A 230 21.38 3.29 -49.84
N LYS A 231 22.26 3.48 -50.84
CA LYS A 231 23.07 4.71 -51.00
C LYS A 231 22.45 5.62 -52.05
N PRO A 232 22.02 6.85 -51.71
CA PRO A 232 21.48 7.79 -52.70
C PRO A 232 22.60 8.40 -53.56
N VAL A 233 22.34 8.56 -54.86
CA VAL A 233 23.23 9.24 -55.82
C VAL A 233 22.44 10.34 -56.53
N ALA A 234 22.97 11.57 -56.52
CA ALA A 234 22.37 12.71 -57.20
C ALA A 234 22.89 12.81 -58.65
N GLY A 235 22.00 13.10 -59.61
CA GLY A 235 22.36 13.36 -61.00
C GLY A 235 21.58 14.54 -61.58
N THR A 236 22.19 15.22 -62.55
CA THR A 236 21.65 16.44 -63.19
C THR A 236 21.16 16.11 -64.60
N LEU A 237 19.93 16.52 -64.95
CA LEU A 237 19.42 16.49 -66.32
C LEU A 237 19.13 17.92 -66.79
N GLN A 238 19.34 18.21 -68.08
CA GLN A 238 19.13 19.54 -68.65
C GLN A 238 17.69 20.02 -68.39
N GLY A 239 17.54 21.01 -67.51
CA GLY A 239 16.28 21.70 -67.23
C GLY A 239 15.57 21.35 -65.91
N GLY A 240 16.05 20.38 -65.13
CA GLY A 240 15.39 19.99 -63.86
C GLY A 240 16.19 19.04 -62.96
N PHE A 241 15.68 18.76 -61.76
CA PHE A 241 16.25 17.79 -60.80
C PHE A 241 15.39 16.51 -60.77
N ALA A 242 16.03 15.34 -60.66
CA ALA A 242 15.37 14.05 -60.51
C ALA A 242 16.04 13.26 -59.37
N CYS A 243 15.27 12.73 -58.41
CA CYS A 243 15.78 11.73 -57.47
C CYS A 243 15.79 10.36 -58.19
N MET A 244 16.95 9.69 -58.20
CA MET A 244 17.13 8.38 -58.84
C MET A 244 17.49 7.34 -57.79
N LYS A 245 16.90 6.15 -57.89
CA LYS A 245 17.29 4.97 -57.08
C LYS A 245 18.22 4.08 -57.92
N GLN A 246 19.35 3.68 -57.33
CA GLN A 246 20.26 2.68 -57.92
C GLN A 246 20.14 1.39 -57.12
N TRP A 247 19.79 0.30 -57.81
CA TRP A 247 19.78 -1.05 -57.25
C TRP A 247 21.11 -1.74 -57.60
N ASP A 248 21.48 -2.80 -56.87
CA ASP A 248 22.81 -3.46 -56.89
C ASP A 248 23.26 -4.09 -58.23
N HIS A 249 22.64 -3.75 -59.37
CA HIS A 249 23.07 -4.14 -60.71
C HIS A 249 23.30 -2.89 -61.59
N PRO A 250 24.44 -2.78 -62.30
CA PRO A 250 25.01 -1.49 -62.71
C PRO A 250 24.32 -0.75 -63.88
N MET A 251 23.12 -1.11 -64.34
CA MET A 251 22.56 -0.54 -65.57
C MET A 251 21.06 -0.15 -65.56
N ASP A 252 20.32 -0.26 -64.45
CA ASP A 252 18.92 0.19 -64.40
C ASP A 252 18.73 1.40 -63.46
N MET A 253 18.67 2.60 -64.04
CA MET A 253 18.29 3.84 -63.35
C MET A 253 16.85 4.21 -63.71
N LYS A 254 15.96 4.24 -62.72
CA LYS A 254 14.58 4.74 -62.88
C LYS A 254 14.38 6.06 -62.14
N VAL A 255 13.74 7.02 -62.81
CA VAL A 255 13.31 8.30 -62.26
C VAL A 255 12.12 8.06 -61.34
N VAL A 256 12.24 8.46 -60.07
CA VAL A 256 11.19 8.20 -59.06
C VAL A 256 10.31 9.43 -58.82
N SER A 257 10.83 10.64 -59.03
CA SER A 257 10.00 11.86 -59.12
C SER A 257 10.73 12.98 -59.86
N THR A 258 9.96 13.89 -60.47
CA THR A 258 10.43 15.12 -61.12
C THR A 258 9.70 16.33 -60.54
N GLY A 259 10.45 17.41 -60.29
CA GLY A 259 9.91 18.70 -59.84
C GLY A 259 10.39 19.84 -60.73
N ILE A 260 9.49 20.77 -61.06
CA ILE A 260 9.79 21.97 -61.88
C ILE A 260 9.94 23.18 -60.94
N ARG A 261 10.95 24.02 -61.19
CA ARG A 261 11.13 25.33 -60.53
C ARG A 261 9.93 26.24 -60.81
N GLN A 262 9.16 26.62 -59.79
CA GLN A 262 8.42 27.88 -59.86
C GLN A 262 9.35 29.01 -59.41
N LEU A 263 9.74 29.86 -60.36
CA LEU A 263 10.32 31.17 -60.07
C LEU A 263 9.18 32.07 -59.57
N GLN A 264 9.16 32.38 -58.27
CA GLN A 264 8.34 33.49 -57.79
C GLN A 264 9.10 34.80 -58.06
N GLN A 265 8.41 35.75 -58.69
CA GLN A 265 8.83 37.16 -58.80
C GLN A 265 8.67 37.86 -57.45
#